data_AF-A0A6P7TVY3-F1
#
_entry.id   AF-A0A6P7TVY3-F1
#
_cell.length_a   1.000
_cell.length_b   1.000
_cell.length_c   1.000
_cell.angle_alpha   90.00
_cell.angle_beta   90.00
_cell.angle_gamma   90.00
#
_symmetry.space_group_name_H-M   'P 1'
#
loop_
_entity.id
_entity.type
_entity.pdbx_description
1 polymer ?
#
loop_
_entity_poly.entity_id
_entity_poly.type
_entity_poly.pdbx_seq_one_letter_code
_entity_poly.pdbx_strand_id
1 'polypeptide(L)'
;MLSGDLPELVRHFFFSAKLIALEKKGGGVRPIAVGSVFRRLASKMACRAVIPTLTPLMCPIQLGVGTPGGCEAAIHGIRAFNHVNNNTPHIIVKLDIRNAFNTILRDSILENCLEFCPEIYNYILSSYAKPSTLVHGPYHISSSSGVQQGDPLGPVLFCLGINHIVKNCSTPLNVWYLDDCTLGGHPETVLKTLVDLIPRLEFVGLILNTSKSEIINFGFSRDEFEVIVSSFIEIIPGASITPSISLEILGCPLTDGGIKDALETKEMLLEKTFVRLNLLDSHTAFFLLKNALGIQKLNHVLRGSPCFLENDQLHSINVLFRKTTERIIKIKFDDQGWKQASLPVSFGGLGIRNPTDVSRPAFLSSLYSSQTLVQKILHLLPESSLPKMTAYFDSWSAKESKLPSDFCSQKSYDKIVCEGRFVSLLKTSNQHRRACLLAGRSTGSGEWLEAFPIGSLGTLLDPDTLRVGVGLRIGLKVCEPHKCRCGASIDQFGLHPLSCRESAGRFPRHSALNDVIRRALDSIGFPSVLEPPGLDRGDGKRPDGMTIFPFLEGKPLVWDSTCSDSLSKTNMLESACNAGTAADRRGNMMGSPIVSFSGRLLSKPWDRLGRSRCASSGVLDVSRP
;
A
#
# COMPACT_ATOMS: atom_id res chain seq x y z
N MET A 1 18.18 24.72 -17.95
CA MET A 1 17.43 23.52 -18.39
C MET A 1 15.97 23.84 -18.57
N LEU A 2 15.21 24.22 -17.52
CA LEU A 2 13.79 24.59 -17.68
C LEU A 2 13.56 25.80 -18.60
N SER A 3 14.50 26.75 -18.65
CA SER A 3 14.42 27.88 -19.58
C SER A 3 14.57 27.50 -21.06
N GLY A 4 15.04 26.28 -21.37
CA GLY A 4 15.29 25.80 -22.74
C GLY A 4 16.65 26.19 -23.34
N ASP A 5 17.42 27.06 -22.68
CA ASP A 5 18.64 27.66 -23.26
C ASP A 5 19.92 26.83 -23.08
N LEU A 6 19.81 25.50 -23.17
CA LEU A 6 20.98 24.63 -23.02
C LEU A 6 21.83 24.63 -24.31
N PRO A 7 23.16 24.83 -24.22
CA PRO A 7 24.05 24.60 -25.35
C PRO A 7 23.90 23.18 -25.90
N GLU A 8 24.02 22.99 -27.22
CA GLU A 8 23.70 21.70 -27.87
C GLU A 8 24.48 20.51 -27.30
N LEU A 9 25.76 20.71 -26.97
CA LEU A 9 26.58 19.69 -26.32
C LEU A 9 25.97 19.26 -24.97
N VAL A 10 25.58 20.24 -24.15
CA VAL A 10 24.99 20.03 -22.83
C VAL A 10 23.60 19.38 -22.94
N ARG A 11 22.80 19.82 -23.93
CA ARG A 11 21.52 19.19 -24.28
C ARG A 11 21.73 17.71 -24.60
N HIS A 12 22.68 17.38 -25.46
CA HIS A 12 22.97 16.00 -25.85
C HIS A 12 23.26 15.12 -24.62
N PHE A 13 24.08 15.59 -23.68
CA PHE A 13 24.37 14.86 -22.44
C PHE A 13 23.14 14.65 -21.54
N PHE A 14 22.35 15.69 -21.29
CA PHE A 14 21.22 15.59 -20.35
C PHE A 14 20.00 14.86 -20.89
N PHE A 15 19.76 14.92 -22.20
CA PHE A 15 18.60 14.32 -22.84
C PHE A 15 18.86 12.92 -23.42
N SER A 16 20.12 12.50 -23.51
CA SER A 16 20.47 11.10 -23.72
C SER A 16 20.12 10.25 -22.49
N ALA A 17 19.93 8.95 -22.69
CA ALA A 17 19.49 8.05 -21.63
C ALA A 17 20.10 6.65 -21.79
N LYS A 18 20.33 5.97 -20.66
CA LYS A 18 20.67 4.55 -20.66
C LYS A 18 19.41 3.74 -20.92
N LEU A 19 19.44 2.84 -21.90
CA LEU A 19 18.30 2.02 -22.26
C LEU A 19 18.37 0.66 -21.58
N ILE A 20 17.29 0.29 -20.89
CA ILE A 20 17.12 -1.02 -20.24
C ILE A 20 15.95 -1.73 -20.90
N ALA A 21 16.19 -2.94 -21.40
CA ALA A 21 15.15 -3.81 -21.92
C ALA A 21 14.50 -4.60 -20.77
N LEU A 22 13.21 -4.38 -20.53
CA LEU A 22 12.42 -5.16 -19.57
C LEU A 22 11.48 -6.12 -20.30
N GLU A 23 11.30 -7.33 -19.78
CA GLU A 23 10.35 -8.30 -20.31
C GLU A 23 8.90 -7.89 -20.02
N LYS A 24 8.03 -8.02 -21.01
CA LYS A 24 6.58 -7.84 -20.84
C LYS A 24 5.92 -9.15 -20.41
N LYS A 25 4.88 -9.05 -19.57
CA LYS A 25 3.97 -10.16 -19.29
C LYS A 25 3.21 -10.47 -20.59
N GLY A 26 3.47 -11.62 -21.21
CA GLY A 26 2.94 -11.98 -22.54
C GLY A 26 3.97 -11.94 -23.67
N GLY A 27 5.25 -11.70 -23.36
CA GLY A 27 6.31 -11.69 -24.35
C GLY A 27 6.57 -10.31 -24.98
N GLY A 28 7.74 -10.17 -25.59
CA GLY A 28 8.25 -8.90 -26.12
C GLY A 28 8.94 -8.04 -25.07
N VAL A 29 9.48 -6.91 -25.53
CA VAL A 29 10.36 -6.04 -24.76
C VAL A 29 9.73 -4.67 -24.53
N ARG A 30 9.89 -4.13 -23.32
CA ARG A 30 9.61 -2.74 -22.97
C ARG A 30 10.94 -1.99 -22.78
N PRO A 31 11.29 -1.07 -23.69
CA PRO A 31 12.51 -0.28 -23.55
C PRO A 31 12.29 0.86 -22.56
N ILE A 32 13.04 0.88 -21.46
CA ILE A 32 13.02 1.95 -20.46
C ILE A 32 14.25 2.83 -20.63
N ALA A 33 14.02 4.10 -20.96
CA ALA A 33 15.02 5.15 -21.05
C ALA A 33 15.26 5.75 -19.66
N VAL A 34 16.36 5.34 -19.02
CA VAL A 34 16.83 5.87 -17.75
C VAL A 34 17.65 7.13 -18.01
N GLY A 35 16.96 8.27 -18.02
CA GLY A 35 17.59 9.59 -18.21
C GLY A 35 18.36 10.08 -16.98
N SER A 36 19.15 11.15 -17.18
CA SER A 36 19.89 11.84 -16.12
C SER A 36 18.98 12.27 -14.96
N VAL A 37 19.51 12.19 -13.72
CA VAL A 37 18.80 12.67 -12.51
C VAL A 37 18.37 14.13 -12.66
N PHE A 38 19.21 14.98 -13.24
CA PHE A 38 18.89 16.40 -13.43
C PHE A 38 17.71 16.61 -14.38
N ARG A 39 17.68 15.85 -15.49
CA ARG A 39 16.53 15.85 -16.40
C ARG A 39 15.27 15.34 -15.71
N ARG A 40 15.36 14.22 -14.98
CA ARG A 40 14.19 13.66 -14.27
C ARG A 40 13.66 14.61 -13.21
N LEU A 41 14.53 15.34 -12.52
CA LEU A 41 14.13 16.38 -11.57
C LEU A 41 13.43 17.55 -12.28
N ALA A 42 14.02 18.09 -13.35
CA ALA A 42 13.41 19.16 -14.14
C ALA A 42 12.05 18.75 -14.72
N SER A 43 11.95 17.57 -15.34
CA SER A 43 10.68 17.00 -15.82
C SER A 43 9.64 16.86 -14.71
N LYS A 44 10.04 16.44 -13.50
CA LYS A 44 9.12 16.31 -12.37
C LYS A 44 8.62 17.68 -11.88
N MET A 45 9.48 18.70 -11.87
CA MET A 45 9.10 20.07 -11.53
C MET A 45 8.12 20.65 -12.57
N ALA A 46 8.44 20.50 -13.86
CA ALA A 46 7.57 20.89 -14.96
C ALA A 46 6.20 20.18 -14.88
N CYS A 47 6.21 18.86 -14.66
CA CYS A 47 4.99 18.06 -14.48
C CYS A 47 4.14 18.60 -13.33
N ARG A 48 4.74 18.86 -12.16
CA ARG A 48 4.02 19.41 -11.01
C ARG A 48 3.40 20.79 -11.31
N ALA A 49 4.04 21.61 -12.14
CA ALA A 49 3.54 22.93 -12.49
C ALA A 49 2.30 22.87 -13.40
N VAL A 50 2.27 21.96 -14.38
CA VAL A 50 1.21 21.94 -15.40
C VAL A 50 0.01 21.05 -15.07
N ILE A 51 0.15 20.07 -14.17
CA ILE A 51 -0.93 19.15 -13.79
C ILE A 51 -2.22 19.86 -13.35
N PRO A 52 -2.18 20.90 -12.49
CA PRO A 52 -3.39 21.62 -12.09
C PRO A 52 -4.17 22.22 -13.27
N THR A 53 -3.48 22.65 -14.33
CA THR A 53 -4.08 23.22 -15.55
C THR A 53 -4.58 22.12 -16.50
N LEU A 54 -3.80 21.06 -16.68
CA LEU A 54 -4.10 20.01 -17.65
C LEU A 54 -5.15 19.01 -17.19
N THR A 55 -5.22 18.69 -15.90
CA THR A 55 -6.17 17.69 -15.39
C THR A 55 -7.64 18.07 -15.68
N PRO A 56 -8.10 19.31 -15.44
CA PRO A 56 -9.45 19.75 -15.82
C PRO A 56 -9.71 19.68 -17.32
N LEU A 57 -8.69 19.89 -18.15
CA LEU A 57 -8.80 19.79 -19.60
C LEU A 57 -8.94 18.34 -20.06
N MET A 58 -8.31 17.38 -19.38
CA MET A 58 -8.29 15.96 -19.78
C MET A 58 -9.46 15.15 -19.21
N CYS A 59 -9.90 15.48 -17.99
CA CYS A 59 -11.04 14.84 -17.34
C CYS A 59 -12.37 15.21 -18.04
N PRO A 60 -13.36 14.31 -18.03
CA PRO A 60 -13.38 12.98 -17.41
C PRO A 60 -12.92 11.83 -18.32
N ILE A 61 -12.49 12.12 -19.55
CA ILE A 61 -12.19 11.09 -20.56
C ILE A 61 -10.83 10.45 -20.29
N GLN A 62 -9.79 11.25 -20.10
CA GLN A 62 -8.44 10.78 -19.85
C GLN A 62 -8.13 10.81 -18.34
N LEU A 63 -7.93 9.63 -17.76
CA LEU A 63 -7.83 9.39 -16.32
C LEU A 63 -6.41 9.01 -15.85
N GLY A 64 -5.47 8.84 -16.78
CA GLY A 64 -4.09 8.41 -16.50
C GLY A 64 -3.16 9.51 -15.98
N VAL A 65 -3.58 10.78 -16.00
CA VAL A 65 -2.71 11.93 -15.72
C VAL A 65 -3.34 12.87 -14.69
N GLY A 66 -2.72 12.94 -13.50
CA GLY A 66 -3.07 13.93 -12.48
C GLY A 66 -4.45 13.74 -11.84
N THR A 67 -5.14 12.61 -12.11
CA THR A 67 -6.49 12.32 -11.63
C THR A 67 -6.45 11.38 -10.42
N PRO A 68 -6.67 11.88 -9.18
CA PRO A 68 -6.74 11.02 -8.01
C PRO A 68 -7.85 9.97 -8.15
N GLY A 69 -7.53 8.70 -7.92
CA GLY A 69 -8.48 7.59 -8.07
C GLY A 69 -8.91 7.30 -9.51
N GLY A 70 -8.22 7.82 -10.53
CA GLY A 70 -8.60 7.65 -11.94
C GLY A 70 -8.71 6.19 -12.39
N CYS A 71 -7.86 5.30 -11.85
CA CYS A 71 -7.93 3.88 -12.15
C CYS A 71 -9.22 3.25 -11.59
N GLU A 72 -9.55 3.52 -10.32
CA GLU A 72 -10.78 3.01 -9.71
C GLU A 72 -12.03 3.61 -10.35
N ALA A 73 -12.00 4.90 -10.73
CA ALA A 73 -13.09 5.54 -11.43
C ALA A 73 -13.33 4.96 -12.83
N ALA A 74 -12.28 4.59 -13.56
CA ALA A 74 -12.41 3.87 -14.83
C ALA A 74 -13.15 2.54 -14.61
N ILE A 75 -12.68 1.72 -13.65
CA ILE A 75 -13.25 0.40 -13.34
C ILE A 75 -14.72 0.51 -12.91
N HIS A 76 -15.01 1.39 -11.94
CA HIS A 76 -16.37 1.59 -11.43
C HIS A 76 -17.28 2.24 -12.46
N GLY A 77 -16.75 3.14 -13.29
CA GLY A 77 -17.49 3.80 -14.37
C GLY A 77 -17.96 2.81 -15.43
N ILE A 78 -17.06 1.91 -15.87
CA ILE A 78 -17.41 0.90 -16.86
C ILE A 78 -18.35 -0.16 -16.24
N ARG A 79 -18.17 -0.53 -14.96
CA ARG A 79 -19.13 -1.39 -14.25
C ARG A 79 -20.52 -0.75 -14.15
N ALA A 80 -20.57 0.53 -13.79
CA ALA A 80 -21.81 1.27 -13.67
C ALA A 80 -22.49 1.38 -15.05
N PHE A 81 -21.73 1.67 -16.10
CA PHE A 81 -22.22 1.67 -17.49
C PHE A 81 -22.91 0.36 -17.86
N ASN A 82 -22.26 -0.78 -17.59
CA ASN A 82 -22.85 -2.09 -17.85
C ASN A 82 -24.14 -2.28 -17.04
N HIS A 83 -24.13 -1.94 -15.75
CA HIS A 83 -25.31 -2.07 -14.88
C HIS A 83 -26.51 -1.24 -15.36
N VAL A 84 -26.28 0.01 -15.77
CA VAL A 84 -27.33 0.88 -16.33
C VAL A 84 -27.95 0.28 -17.59
N ASN A 85 -27.12 -0.35 -18.43
CA ASN A 85 -27.54 -0.92 -19.71
C ASN A 85 -27.85 -2.42 -19.64
N ASN A 86 -28.04 -3.02 -18.46
CA ASN A 86 -28.31 -4.45 -18.32
C ASN A 86 -29.51 -4.95 -19.13
N ASN A 87 -30.49 -4.08 -19.40
CA ASN A 87 -31.71 -4.40 -20.17
C ASN A 87 -31.65 -3.92 -21.63
N THR A 88 -30.53 -3.35 -22.07
CA THR A 88 -30.36 -2.82 -23.42
C THR A 88 -29.09 -3.40 -24.03
N PRO A 89 -29.22 -4.23 -25.10
CA PRO A 89 -28.07 -4.80 -25.77
C PRO A 89 -27.05 -3.73 -26.19
N HIS A 90 -25.79 -3.95 -25.85
CA HIS A 90 -24.69 -3.05 -26.16
C HIS A 90 -23.38 -3.82 -26.30
N ILE A 91 -22.35 -3.13 -26.77
CA ILE A 91 -20.99 -3.69 -26.84
C ILE A 91 -20.01 -2.82 -26.06
N ILE A 92 -18.91 -3.44 -25.66
CA ILE A 92 -17.72 -2.75 -25.17
C ILE A 92 -16.55 -3.17 -26.06
N VAL A 93 -15.74 -2.19 -26.45
CA VAL A 93 -14.52 -2.40 -27.23
C VAL A 93 -13.33 -1.86 -26.46
N LYS A 94 -12.31 -2.71 -26.26
CA LYS A 94 -11.02 -2.30 -25.72
C LYS A 94 -10.04 -2.16 -26.89
N LEU A 95 -9.35 -1.04 -26.97
CA LEU A 95 -8.37 -0.78 -28.02
C LEU A 95 -6.96 -0.74 -27.41
N ASP A 96 -6.02 -1.45 -28.05
CA ASP A 96 -4.59 -1.41 -27.72
C ASP A 96 -3.87 -0.59 -28.78
N ILE A 97 -2.91 0.26 -28.38
CA ILE A 97 -2.10 1.06 -29.31
C ILE A 97 -0.69 0.49 -29.37
N ARG A 98 -0.19 0.20 -30.58
CA ARG A 98 1.13 -0.38 -30.76
C ARG A 98 2.22 0.63 -30.39
N ASN A 99 2.93 0.35 -29.30
CA ASN A 99 4.14 1.09 -28.91
C ASN A 99 3.89 2.62 -28.69
N ALA A 100 2.70 2.96 -28.21
CA ALA A 100 2.13 4.32 -28.23
C ALA A 100 3.10 5.43 -27.82
N PHE A 101 3.73 5.29 -26.65
CA PHE A 101 4.66 6.29 -26.10
C PHE A 101 5.84 6.59 -27.03
N ASN A 102 6.37 5.59 -27.74
CA ASN A 102 7.55 5.77 -28.58
C ASN A 102 7.20 6.20 -30.01
N THR A 103 5.93 6.14 -30.42
CA THR A 103 5.52 6.35 -31.82
C THR A 103 4.79 7.67 -32.05
N ILE A 104 4.11 8.23 -31.04
CA ILE A 104 3.41 9.52 -31.16
C ILE A 104 4.33 10.60 -31.74
N LEU A 105 3.83 11.34 -32.73
CA LEU A 105 4.59 12.41 -33.35
C LEU A 105 4.77 13.60 -32.41
N ARG A 106 5.97 14.18 -32.44
CA ARG A 106 6.37 15.22 -31.49
C ARG A 106 5.86 16.60 -31.84
N ASP A 107 5.54 16.84 -33.11
CA ASP A 107 4.85 18.05 -33.57
C ASP A 107 3.52 18.23 -32.84
N SER A 108 2.67 17.20 -32.83
CA SER A 108 1.39 17.19 -32.10
C SER A 108 1.60 17.52 -30.62
N ILE A 109 2.62 16.94 -29.99
CA ILE A 109 2.95 17.23 -28.58
C ILE A 109 3.39 18.69 -28.41
N LEU A 110 4.28 19.18 -29.27
CA LEU A 110 4.85 20.53 -29.17
C LEU A 110 3.77 21.60 -29.44
N GLU A 111 2.91 21.40 -30.44
CA GLU A 111 1.79 22.29 -30.76
C GLU A 111 0.81 22.38 -29.58
N ASN A 112 0.34 21.24 -29.06
CA ASN A 112 -0.55 21.24 -27.91
C ASN A 112 0.14 21.78 -26.64
N CYS A 113 1.45 21.56 -26.47
CA CYS A 113 2.20 22.15 -25.36
C CYS A 113 2.29 23.67 -25.46
N LEU A 114 2.49 24.22 -26.66
CA LEU A 114 2.54 25.66 -26.88
C LEU A 114 1.19 26.31 -26.54
N GLU A 115 0.10 25.65 -26.91
CA GLU A 115 -1.26 26.15 -26.67
C GLU A 115 -1.66 26.08 -25.19
N PHE A 116 -1.50 24.91 -24.55
CA PHE A 116 -2.08 24.66 -23.22
C PHE A 116 -1.12 24.86 -22.06
N CYS A 117 0.20 24.76 -22.29
CA CYS A 117 1.23 24.87 -21.26
C CYS A 117 2.48 25.64 -21.75
N PRO A 118 2.33 26.88 -22.24
CA PRO A 118 3.44 27.66 -22.78
C PRO A 118 4.59 27.85 -21.79
N GLU A 119 4.31 27.82 -20.48
CA GLU A 119 5.29 28.00 -19.41
C GLU A 119 6.38 26.93 -19.35
N ILE A 120 6.13 25.73 -19.89
CA ILE A 120 7.14 24.65 -19.99
C ILE A 120 7.62 24.44 -21.43
N TYR A 121 7.06 25.15 -22.42
CA TYR A 121 7.28 24.90 -23.84
C TYR A 121 8.76 24.85 -24.20
N ASN A 122 9.56 25.84 -23.77
CA ASN A 122 10.99 25.90 -24.08
C ASN A 122 11.76 24.67 -23.55
N TYR A 123 11.36 24.14 -22.39
CA TYR A 123 11.93 22.89 -21.87
C TYR A 123 11.57 21.70 -22.76
N ILE A 124 10.32 21.60 -23.21
CA ILE A 124 9.85 20.50 -24.07
C ILE A 124 10.49 20.56 -25.44
N LEU A 125 10.60 21.77 -26.01
CA LEU A 125 11.30 22.03 -27.24
C LEU A 125 12.76 21.56 -27.14
N SER A 126 13.49 21.95 -26.09
CA SER A 126 14.86 21.47 -25.87
C SER A 126 14.94 19.94 -25.67
N SER A 127 13.90 19.33 -25.11
CA SER A 127 13.86 17.89 -24.80
C SER A 127 13.60 17.03 -26.03
N TYR A 128 12.64 17.44 -26.86
CA TYR A 128 11.99 16.58 -27.85
C TYR A 128 12.08 17.12 -29.29
N ALA A 129 12.36 18.41 -29.53
CA ALA A 129 12.43 18.93 -30.91
C ALA A 129 13.57 18.32 -31.76
N LYS A 130 14.62 17.83 -31.10
CA LYS A 130 15.74 17.15 -31.76
C LYS A 130 15.90 15.73 -31.22
N PRO A 131 16.39 14.79 -32.04
CA PRO A 131 16.73 13.46 -31.55
C PRO A 131 17.71 13.49 -30.37
N SER A 132 17.59 12.48 -29.51
CA SER A 132 18.49 12.20 -28.39
C SER A 132 19.01 10.76 -28.49
N THR A 133 20.14 10.47 -27.85
CA THR A 133 20.77 9.15 -27.97
C THR A 133 20.37 8.25 -26.81
N LEU A 134 19.84 7.08 -27.12
CA LEU A 134 19.59 6.00 -26.16
C LEU A 134 20.75 5.01 -26.25
N VAL A 135 21.39 4.72 -25.11
CA VAL A 135 22.60 3.88 -25.05
C VAL A 135 22.27 2.53 -24.42
N HIS A 136 22.50 1.44 -25.15
CA HIS A 136 22.38 0.07 -24.68
C HIS A 136 23.66 -0.72 -24.93
N GLY A 137 24.57 -0.74 -23.94
CA GLY A 137 25.90 -1.32 -24.12
C GLY A 137 26.65 -0.59 -25.26
N PRO A 138 27.09 -1.28 -26.32
CA PRO A 138 27.76 -0.66 -27.46
C PRO A 138 26.78 -0.03 -28.48
N TYR A 139 25.47 -0.26 -28.34
CA TYR A 139 24.48 0.20 -29.30
C TYR A 139 23.97 1.60 -28.95
N HIS A 140 23.92 2.46 -29.95
CA HIS A 140 23.38 3.82 -29.88
C HIS A 140 22.15 3.92 -30.76
N ILE A 141 21.00 4.19 -30.16
CA ILE A 141 19.70 4.25 -30.83
C ILE A 141 19.20 5.70 -30.79
N SER A 142 18.80 6.24 -31.94
CA SER A 142 18.24 7.59 -32.02
C SER A 142 16.78 7.61 -31.54
N SER A 143 16.50 8.36 -30.48
CA SER A 143 15.13 8.68 -30.04
C SER A 143 14.61 9.88 -30.82
N SER A 144 14.06 9.61 -32.00
CA SER A 144 13.59 10.63 -32.95
C SER A 144 12.07 10.88 -32.91
N SER A 145 11.28 9.94 -32.38
CA SER A 145 9.83 10.09 -32.19
C SER A 145 9.43 9.81 -30.75
N GLY A 146 8.18 10.11 -30.41
CA GLY A 146 7.57 9.80 -29.13
C GLY A 146 8.19 10.50 -27.93
N VAL A 147 7.70 10.10 -26.77
CA VAL A 147 8.18 10.45 -25.44
C VAL A 147 8.97 9.28 -24.86
N GLN A 148 10.02 9.59 -24.12
CA GLN A 148 10.88 8.54 -23.57
C GLN A 148 10.20 7.84 -22.39
N GLN A 149 10.07 6.50 -22.47
CA GLN A 149 9.54 5.69 -21.36
C GLN A 149 10.50 5.70 -20.17
N GLY A 150 10.20 6.51 -19.16
CA GLY A 150 11.08 6.77 -18.01
C GLY A 150 11.23 8.26 -17.69
N ASP A 151 10.81 9.13 -18.62
CA ASP A 151 10.64 10.56 -18.37
C ASP A 151 9.40 10.80 -17.50
N PRO A 152 9.54 11.44 -16.32
CA PRO A 152 8.39 11.77 -15.46
C PRO A 152 7.29 12.60 -16.14
N LEU A 153 7.62 13.36 -17.19
CA LEU A 153 6.67 14.18 -17.93
C LEU A 153 6.08 13.45 -19.15
N GLY A 154 6.66 12.32 -19.55
CA GLY A 154 6.27 11.56 -20.74
C GLY A 154 4.76 11.22 -20.80
N PRO A 155 4.15 10.66 -19.74
CA PRO A 155 2.71 10.38 -19.72
C PRO A 155 1.82 11.60 -19.94
N VAL A 156 2.20 12.75 -19.37
CA VAL A 156 1.45 14.01 -19.53
C VAL A 156 1.50 14.47 -20.98
N LEU A 157 2.68 14.47 -21.58
CA LEU A 157 2.88 14.88 -22.98
C LEU A 157 2.16 13.94 -23.96
N PHE A 158 2.19 12.64 -23.70
CA PHE A 158 1.44 11.66 -24.50
C PHE A 158 -0.06 11.97 -24.46
N CYS A 159 -0.64 12.09 -23.27
CA CYS A 159 -2.05 12.41 -23.11
C CYS A 159 -2.42 13.78 -23.70
N LEU A 160 -1.53 14.76 -23.61
CA LEU A 160 -1.71 16.09 -24.18
C LEU A 160 -1.78 16.02 -25.72
N GLY A 161 -0.88 15.28 -26.36
CA GLY A 161 -0.88 15.12 -27.82
C GLY A 161 -2.14 14.48 -28.38
N ILE A 162 -2.75 13.54 -27.65
CA ILE A 162 -3.99 12.87 -28.10
C ILE A 162 -5.28 13.53 -27.60
N ASN A 163 -5.20 14.55 -26.74
CA ASN A 163 -6.36 15.07 -26.00
C ASN A 163 -7.52 15.53 -26.91
N HIS A 164 -7.20 16.23 -28.01
CA HIS A 164 -8.19 16.70 -28.96
C HIS A 164 -8.84 15.56 -29.76
N ILE A 165 -8.13 14.44 -29.96
CA ILE A 165 -8.64 13.26 -30.67
C ILE A 165 -9.64 12.52 -29.78
N VAL A 166 -9.24 12.19 -28.56
CA VAL A 166 -10.03 11.34 -27.65
C VAL A 166 -11.32 12.02 -27.16
N LYS A 167 -11.36 13.36 -27.17
CA LYS A 167 -12.56 14.15 -26.84
C LYS A 167 -13.65 14.10 -27.89
N ASN A 168 -13.30 13.84 -29.14
CA ASN A 168 -14.25 13.86 -30.26
C ASN A 168 -15.04 12.54 -30.41
N CYS A 169 -14.85 11.57 -29.51
CA CYS A 169 -15.62 10.33 -29.53
C CYS A 169 -17.03 10.55 -28.95
N SER A 170 -18.05 10.14 -29.70
CA SER A 170 -19.47 10.31 -29.32
C SER A 170 -20.08 9.11 -28.59
N THR A 171 -19.26 8.11 -28.21
CA THR A 171 -19.76 6.92 -27.54
C THR A 171 -20.25 7.24 -26.12
N PRO A 172 -21.39 6.66 -25.68
CA PRO A 172 -21.89 6.81 -24.31
C PRO A 172 -20.86 6.47 -23.23
N LEU A 173 -19.99 5.50 -23.49
CA LEU A 173 -18.81 5.21 -22.70
C LEU A 173 -17.55 5.56 -23.50
N ASN A 174 -16.72 6.46 -22.96
CA ASN A 174 -15.43 6.85 -23.52
C ASN A 174 -14.44 7.05 -22.37
N VAL A 175 -13.62 6.03 -22.11
CA VAL A 175 -12.67 6.00 -20.99
C VAL A 175 -11.27 5.70 -21.49
N TRP A 176 -10.33 6.58 -21.16
CA TRP A 176 -8.92 6.42 -21.48
C TRP A 176 -8.08 6.44 -20.20
N TYR A 177 -7.15 5.50 -20.09
CA TYR A 177 -6.10 5.49 -19.09
C TYR A 177 -4.76 5.42 -19.79
N LEU A 178 -4.15 6.59 -20.03
CA LEU A 178 -3.03 6.74 -20.95
C LEU A 178 -3.41 6.24 -22.35
N ASP A 179 -2.75 5.20 -22.86
CA ASP A 179 -3.01 4.54 -24.14
C ASP A 179 -4.11 3.47 -24.09
N ASP A 180 -4.50 3.00 -22.89
CA ASP A 180 -5.58 2.03 -22.76
C ASP A 180 -6.93 2.72 -22.99
N CYS A 181 -7.62 2.34 -24.06
CA CYS A 181 -8.91 2.91 -24.46
C CYS A 181 -10.04 1.88 -24.31
N THR A 182 -11.14 2.30 -23.69
CA THR A 182 -12.38 1.52 -23.59
C THR A 182 -13.56 2.36 -24.06
N LEU A 183 -14.21 1.91 -25.14
CA LEU A 183 -15.41 2.51 -25.70
C LEU A 183 -16.61 1.59 -25.50
N GLY A 184 -17.81 2.13 -25.37
CA GLY A 184 -19.02 1.32 -25.25
C GLY A 184 -20.30 2.04 -25.60
N GLY A 185 -21.30 1.27 -26.03
CA GLY A 185 -22.59 1.78 -26.50
C GLY A 185 -23.23 0.89 -27.56
N HIS A 186 -24.16 1.46 -28.31
CA HIS A 186 -24.78 0.79 -29.45
C HIS A 186 -23.72 0.48 -30.54
N PRO A 187 -23.72 -0.70 -31.16
CA PRO A 187 -22.73 -1.10 -32.16
C PRO A 187 -22.48 -0.06 -33.25
N GLU A 188 -23.54 0.51 -33.83
CA GLU A 188 -23.43 1.52 -34.88
C GLU A 188 -22.69 2.79 -34.44
N THR A 189 -22.92 3.24 -33.20
CA THR A 189 -22.28 4.45 -32.66
C THR A 189 -20.80 4.20 -32.40
N VAL A 190 -20.46 3.02 -31.86
CA VAL A 190 -19.07 2.63 -31.62
C VAL A 190 -18.34 2.44 -32.96
N LEU A 191 -18.95 1.77 -33.94
CA LEU A 191 -18.38 1.58 -35.27
C LEU A 191 -18.09 2.93 -35.96
N LYS A 192 -19.07 3.84 -35.98
CA LYS A 192 -18.90 5.21 -36.52
C LYS A 192 -17.78 5.96 -35.82
N THR A 193 -17.66 5.80 -34.51
CA THR A 193 -16.57 6.42 -33.73
C THR A 193 -15.22 5.84 -34.12
N LEU A 194 -15.10 4.53 -34.34
CA LEU A 194 -13.85 3.90 -34.78
C LEU A 194 -13.42 4.39 -36.17
N VAL A 195 -14.36 4.54 -37.12
CA VAL A 195 -14.09 5.08 -38.47
C VAL A 195 -13.46 6.47 -38.43
N ASP A 196 -13.87 7.32 -37.49
CA ASP A 196 -13.30 8.68 -37.32
C ASP A 196 -12.04 8.69 -36.43
N LEU A 197 -12.01 7.87 -35.38
CA LEU A 197 -10.93 7.83 -34.40
C LEU A 197 -9.62 7.29 -34.99
N ILE A 198 -9.68 6.19 -35.77
CA ILE A 198 -8.49 5.50 -36.26
C ILE A 198 -7.64 6.40 -37.17
N PRO A 199 -8.19 7.04 -38.22
CA PRO A 199 -7.40 7.93 -39.07
C PRO A 199 -6.79 9.12 -38.30
N ARG A 200 -7.48 9.64 -37.28
CA ARG A 200 -6.95 10.73 -36.44
C ARG A 200 -5.80 10.27 -35.55
N LEU A 201 -5.87 9.06 -34.99
CA LEU A 201 -4.74 8.47 -34.27
C LEU A 201 -3.55 8.24 -35.20
N GLU A 202 -3.79 7.73 -36.40
CA GLU A 202 -2.73 7.52 -37.40
C GLU A 202 -2.06 8.84 -37.82
N PHE A 203 -2.85 9.92 -37.94
CA PHE A 203 -2.34 11.26 -38.24
C PHE A 203 -1.32 11.76 -37.20
N VAL A 204 -1.44 11.35 -35.94
CA VAL A 204 -0.45 11.65 -34.88
C VAL A 204 0.56 10.53 -34.65
N GLY A 205 0.68 9.58 -35.60
CA GLY A 205 1.65 8.48 -35.57
C GLY A 205 1.28 7.31 -34.67
N LEU A 206 0.02 7.20 -34.25
CA LEU A 206 -0.48 6.11 -33.42
C LEU A 206 -1.26 5.09 -34.25
N ILE A 207 -0.79 3.85 -34.23
CA ILE A 207 -1.42 2.74 -34.95
C ILE A 207 -2.03 1.79 -33.94
N LEU A 208 -3.30 1.42 -34.17
CA LEU A 208 -3.96 0.41 -33.36
C LEU A 208 -3.29 -0.95 -33.51
N ASN A 209 -3.19 -1.65 -32.41
CA ASN A 209 -2.82 -3.05 -32.38
C ASN A 209 -4.09 -3.90 -32.36
N THR A 210 -4.68 -4.06 -33.53
CA THR A 210 -5.99 -4.73 -33.70
C THR A 210 -6.01 -6.13 -33.12
N SER A 211 -4.90 -6.88 -33.20
CA SER A 211 -4.78 -8.24 -32.62
C SER A 211 -4.84 -8.32 -31.09
N LYS A 212 -4.67 -7.20 -30.40
CA LYS A 212 -4.82 -7.09 -28.94
C LYS A 212 -6.05 -6.29 -28.51
N SER A 213 -6.78 -5.75 -29.47
CA SER A 213 -8.08 -5.15 -29.22
C SER A 213 -9.11 -6.26 -28.96
N GLU A 214 -10.10 -5.96 -28.12
CA GLU A 214 -11.11 -6.91 -27.69
C GLU A 214 -12.50 -6.36 -27.94
N ILE A 215 -13.42 -7.22 -28.40
CA ILE A 215 -14.84 -6.89 -28.58
C ILE A 215 -15.64 -7.78 -27.63
N ILE A 216 -16.55 -7.15 -26.86
CA ILE A 216 -17.33 -7.83 -25.84
C ILE A 216 -18.82 -7.59 -26.09
N ASN A 217 -19.58 -8.69 -26.12
CA ASN A 217 -21.03 -8.69 -26.25
C ASN A 217 -21.72 -8.57 -24.88
N PHE A 218 -22.64 -7.62 -24.75
CA PHE A 218 -23.58 -7.54 -23.64
C PHE A 218 -25.01 -7.54 -24.18
N GLY A 219 -25.63 -8.72 -24.22
CA GLY A 219 -27.08 -8.86 -24.43
C GLY A 219 -27.55 -9.09 -25.87
N PHE A 220 -26.67 -9.11 -26.88
CA PHE A 220 -27.06 -9.56 -28.22
C PHE A 220 -27.11 -11.08 -28.32
N SER A 221 -28.05 -11.61 -29.12
CA SER A 221 -28.04 -13.02 -29.48
C SER A 221 -26.80 -13.38 -30.30
N ARG A 222 -26.51 -14.68 -30.41
CA ARG A 222 -25.33 -15.15 -31.15
C ARG A 222 -25.35 -14.68 -32.61
N ASP A 223 -26.48 -14.85 -33.29
CA ASP A 223 -26.61 -14.53 -34.71
C ASP A 223 -26.49 -13.02 -34.97
N GLU A 224 -27.12 -12.19 -34.12
CA GLU A 224 -26.98 -10.73 -34.19
C GLU A 224 -25.54 -10.29 -33.93
N PHE A 225 -24.88 -10.90 -32.95
CA PHE A 225 -23.52 -10.55 -32.59
C PHE A 225 -22.51 -10.97 -33.66
N GLU A 226 -22.72 -12.09 -34.36
CA GLU A 226 -21.88 -12.50 -35.49
C GLU A 226 -21.92 -11.47 -36.64
N VAL A 227 -23.10 -10.88 -36.92
CA VAL A 227 -23.24 -9.80 -37.91
C VAL A 227 -22.54 -8.51 -37.44
N ILE A 228 -22.71 -8.15 -36.17
CA ILE A 228 -22.02 -6.99 -35.57
C ILE A 228 -20.51 -7.17 -35.68
N VAL A 229 -19.98 -8.31 -35.23
CA VAL A 229 -18.55 -8.60 -35.26
C VAL A 229 -17.98 -8.55 -36.67
N SER A 230 -18.72 -9.05 -37.67
CA SER A 230 -18.29 -8.98 -39.08
C SER A 230 -17.99 -7.53 -39.51
N SER A 231 -18.86 -6.59 -39.13
CA SER A 231 -18.66 -5.16 -39.41
C SER A 231 -17.46 -4.58 -38.65
N PHE A 232 -17.22 -5.04 -37.41
CA PHE A 232 -16.06 -4.59 -36.63
C PHE A 232 -14.74 -5.13 -37.16
N ILE A 233 -14.70 -6.38 -37.62
CA ILE A 233 -13.48 -7.01 -38.15
C ILE A 233 -12.97 -6.30 -39.42
N GLU A 234 -13.87 -5.70 -40.21
CA GLU A 234 -13.47 -4.86 -41.35
C GLU A 234 -12.64 -3.64 -40.92
N ILE A 235 -12.87 -3.10 -39.72
CA ILE A 235 -12.20 -1.90 -39.19
C ILE A 235 -11.02 -2.27 -38.29
N ILE A 236 -11.18 -3.27 -37.43
CA ILE A 236 -10.17 -3.75 -36.46
C ILE A 236 -9.87 -5.24 -36.71
N PRO A 237 -9.18 -5.57 -37.81
CA PRO A 237 -8.93 -6.97 -38.20
C PRO A 237 -8.11 -7.72 -37.15
N GLY A 238 -8.59 -8.90 -36.76
CA GLY A 238 -7.92 -9.76 -35.77
C GLY A 238 -8.23 -9.45 -34.32
N ALA A 239 -9.13 -8.51 -34.02
CA ALA A 239 -9.64 -8.29 -32.67
C ALA A 239 -10.26 -9.57 -32.09
N SER A 240 -9.94 -9.88 -30.84
CA SER A 240 -10.47 -11.07 -30.17
C SER A 240 -11.86 -10.82 -29.60
N ILE A 241 -12.73 -11.83 -29.68
CA ILE A 241 -14.01 -11.81 -28.98
C ILE A 241 -13.76 -12.30 -27.55
N THR A 242 -13.95 -11.42 -26.57
CA THR A 242 -13.78 -11.77 -25.16
C THR A 242 -15.16 -12.02 -24.54
N PRO A 243 -15.38 -13.18 -23.87
CA PRO A 243 -16.59 -13.41 -23.11
C PRO A 243 -16.79 -12.33 -22.05
N SER A 244 -18.03 -11.86 -21.86
CA SER A 244 -18.34 -10.81 -20.87
C SER A 244 -17.94 -11.18 -19.44
N ILE A 245 -17.93 -12.48 -19.11
CA ILE A 245 -17.46 -13.00 -17.83
C ILE A 245 -15.96 -12.82 -17.63
N SER A 246 -15.18 -12.81 -18.71
CA SER A 246 -13.72 -12.66 -18.70
C SER A 246 -13.27 -11.21 -18.87
N LEU A 247 -14.20 -10.24 -18.92
CA LEU A 247 -13.86 -8.83 -19.10
C LEU A 247 -13.10 -8.28 -17.89
N GLU A 248 -11.83 -7.98 -18.13
CA GLU A 248 -10.93 -7.33 -17.19
C GLU A 248 -10.57 -5.91 -17.66
N ILE A 249 -10.70 -4.93 -16.77
CA ILE A 249 -10.26 -3.55 -16.97
C ILE A 249 -9.20 -3.21 -15.93
N LEU A 250 -8.03 -2.75 -16.38
CA LEU A 250 -6.93 -2.29 -15.55
C LEU A 250 -6.57 -3.26 -14.41
N GLY A 251 -6.62 -4.57 -14.63
CA GLY A 251 -6.29 -5.56 -13.60
C GLY A 251 -7.48 -6.12 -12.80
N CYS A 252 -8.71 -5.68 -13.08
CA CYS A 252 -9.89 -5.96 -12.27
C CYS A 252 -11.06 -6.53 -13.10
N PRO A 253 -11.69 -7.64 -12.66
CA PRO A 253 -12.86 -8.19 -13.33
C PRO A 253 -14.07 -7.26 -13.17
N LEU A 254 -14.82 -7.06 -14.25
CA LEU A 254 -15.98 -6.18 -14.22
C LEU A 254 -17.29 -6.86 -13.83
N THR A 255 -17.47 -8.11 -14.25
CA THR A 255 -18.66 -8.91 -13.97
C THR A 255 -18.44 -9.81 -12.75
N ASP A 256 -19.52 -10.16 -12.07
CA ASP A 256 -19.45 -10.99 -10.86
C ASP A 256 -18.87 -12.38 -11.16
N GLY A 257 -19.19 -12.94 -12.33
CA GLY A 257 -18.68 -14.25 -12.74
C GLY A 257 -17.16 -14.31 -12.96
N GLY A 258 -16.50 -13.18 -13.27
CA GLY A 258 -15.04 -13.12 -13.46
C GLY A 258 -14.24 -12.97 -12.17
N ILE A 259 -14.91 -12.71 -11.04
CA ILE A 259 -14.25 -12.44 -9.76
C ILE A 259 -13.48 -13.66 -9.25
N LYS A 260 -14.08 -14.85 -9.36
CA LYS A 260 -13.49 -16.09 -8.88
C LYS A 260 -12.17 -16.38 -9.60
N ASP A 261 -12.18 -16.40 -10.93
CA ASP A 261 -11.00 -16.66 -11.76
C ASP A 261 -9.87 -15.66 -11.51
N ALA A 262 -10.22 -14.38 -11.31
CA ALA A 262 -9.26 -13.34 -10.96
C ALA A 262 -8.60 -13.62 -9.60
N LEU A 263 -9.39 -14.00 -8.59
CA LEU A 263 -8.86 -14.33 -7.26
C LEU A 263 -8.03 -15.62 -7.25
N GLU A 264 -8.44 -16.66 -7.99
CA GLU A 264 -7.66 -17.88 -8.19
C GLU A 264 -6.31 -17.59 -8.85
N THR A 265 -6.32 -16.74 -9.89
CA THR A 265 -5.09 -16.28 -10.55
C THR A 265 -4.16 -15.53 -9.59
N LYS A 266 -4.70 -14.67 -8.72
CA LYS A 266 -3.91 -14.00 -7.68
C LYS A 266 -3.40 -14.99 -6.63
N GLU A 267 -4.21 -15.95 -6.21
CA GLU A 267 -3.81 -16.98 -5.25
C GLU A 267 -2.63 -17.79 -5.78
N MET A 268 -2.69 -18.28 -7.02
CA MET A 268 -1.59 -19.01 -7.66
C MET A 268 -0.30 -18.17 -7.72
N LEU A 269 -0.41 -16.87 -8.02
CA LEU A 269 0.74 -15.98 -8.04
C LEU A 269 1.33 -15.76 -6.63
N LEU A 270 0.46 -15.61 -5.63
CA LEU A 270 0.85 -15.47 -4.23
C LEU A 270 1.56 -16.73 -3.75
N GLU A 271 1.02 -17.91 -4.05
CA GLU A 271 1.62 -19.19 -3.68
C GLU A 271 3.04 -19.33 -4.26
N LYS A 272 3.21 -19.08 -5.56
CA LYS A 272 4.52 -19.07 -6.22
C LYS A 272 5.50 -18.09 -5.56
N THR A 273 5.00 -16.94 -5.11
CA THR A 273 5.81 -15.92 -4.45
C THR A 273 6.17 -16.33 -3.02
N PHE A 274 5.23 -16.89 -2.27
CA PHE A 274 5.41 -17.28 -0.86
C PHE A 274 6.35 -18.47 -0.68
N VAL A 275 6.45 -19.37 -1.66
CA VAL A 275 7.49 -20.42 -1.65
C VAL A 275 8.89 -19.81 -1.57
N ARG A 276 9.14 -18.70 -2.27
CA ARG A 276 10.45 -18.03 -2.29
C ARG A 276 10.80 -17.32 -0.99
N LEU A 277 9.82 -17.05 -0.12
CA LEU A 277 10.09 -16.48 1.21
C LEU A 277 10.91 -17.42 2.09
N ASN A 278 10.93 -18.73 1.79
CA ASN A 278 11.77 -19.70 2.49
C ASN A 278 13.26 -19.52 2.22
N LEU A 279 13.64 -18.72 1.22
CA LEU A 279 15.04 -18.41 0.91
C LEU A 279 15.60 -17.29 1.81
N LEU A 280 14.76 -16.66 2.62
CA LEU A 280 15.10 -15.55 3.49
C LEU A 280 15.08 -15.99 4.96
N ASP A 281 15.74 -15.23 5.83
CA ASP A 281 15.60 -15.40 7.26
C ASP A 281 14.16 -15.13 7.72
N SER A 282 13.76 -15.73 8.86
CA SER A 282 12.37 -15.69 9.33
C SER A 282 11.85 -14.27 9.55
N HIS A 283 12.68 -13.33 10.02
CA HIS A 283 12.23 -11.97 10.31
C HIS A 283 12.03 -11.16 9.04
N THR A 284 12.98 -11.21 8.11
CA THR A 284 12.85 -10.58 6.78
C THR A 284 11.67 -11.16 6.00
N ALA A 285 11.52 -12.49 5.99
CA ALA A 285 10.41 -13.16 5.33
C ALA A 285 9.05 -12.72 5.89
N PHE A 286 8.93 -12.68 7.22
CA PHE A 286 7.70 -12.24 7.89
C PHE A 286 7.40 -10.76 7.61
N PHE A 287 8.42 -9.90 7.67
CA PHE A 287 8.28 -8.47 7.38
C PHE A 287 7.78 -8.24 5.94
N LEU A 288 8.34 -8.94 4.95
CA LEU A 288 7.91 -8.84 3.55
C LEU A 288 6.50 -9.38 3.32
N LEU A 289 6.16 -10.51 3.97
CA LEU A 289 4.81 -11.05 3.92
C LEU A 289 3.78 -10.03 4.42
N LYS A 290 4.02 -9.45 5.59
CA LYS A 290 3.13 -8.48 6.23
C LYS A 290 3.01 -7.18 5.43
N ASN A 291 4.12 -6.63 4.95
CA ASN A 291 4.17 -5.25 4.45
C ASN A 291 4.10 -5.11 2.93
N ALA A 292 4.42 -6.16 2.16
CA ALA A 292 4.57 -6.04 0.70
C ALA A 292 3.88 -7.13 -0.11
N LEU A 293 3.77 -8.35 0.42
CA LEU A 293 3.37 -9.52 -0.35
C LEU A 293 2.00 -10.10 0.03
N GLY A 294 1.46 -9.75 1.20
CA GLY A 294 0.16 -10.20 1.66
C GLY A 294 -0.97 -9.40 1.02
N ILE A 295 -1.79 -8.73 1.84
CA ILE A 295 -2.99 -8.01 1.39
C ILE A 295 -2.69 -6.94 0.34
N GLN A 296 -1.47 -6.37 0.33
CA GLN A 296 -1.04 -5.34 -0.62
C GLN A 296 -1.10 -5.82 -2.06
N LYS A 297 -0.90 -7.12 -2.32
CA LYS A 297 -0.99 -7.71 -3.66
C LYS A 297 -2.43 -7.97 -4.13
N LEU A 298 -3.40 -7.92 -3.21
CA LEU A 298 -4.82 -8.10 -3.50
C LEU A 298 -5.58 -6.78 -3.51
N ASN A 299 -5.10 -5.77 -2.79
CA ASN A 299 -5.84 -4.54 -2.51
C ASN A 299 -6.37 -3.85 -3.78
N HIS A 300 -5.63 -3.87 -4.88
CA HIS A 300 -6.09 -3.32 -6.17
C HIS A 300 -7.39 -3.98 -6.64
N VAL A 301 -7.42 -5.32 -6.69
CA VAL A 301 -8.60 -6.09 -7.11
C VAL A 301 -9.73 -5.96 -6.09
N LEU A 302 -9.42 -5.96 -4.78
CA LEU A 302 -10.42 -5.77 -3.72
C LEU A 302 -11.07 -4.38 -3.76
N ARG A 303 -10.35 -3.36 -4.24
CA ARG A 303 -10.88 -2.00 -4.44
C ARG A 303 -11.63 -1.86 -5.76
N GLY A 304 -11.20 -2.60 -6.78
CA GLY A 304 -11.77 -2.54 -8.12
C GLY A 304 -13.04 -3.38 -8.27
N SER A 305 -13.17 -4.50 -7.58
CA SER A 305 -14.23 -5.50 -7.80
C SER A 305 -14.86 -5.98 -6.47
N PRO A 306 -16.15 -6.36 -6.45
CA PRO A 306 -16.85 -6.76 -5.24
C PRO A 306 -16.47 -8.19 -4.79
N CYS A 307 -15.19 -8.41 -4.50
CA CYS A 307 -14.63 -9.73 -4.17
C CYS A 307 -15.26 -10.40 -2.94
N PHE A 308 -16.00 -9.66 -2.12
CA PHE A 308 -16.71 -10.19 -0.95
C PHE A 308 -17.91 -11.07 -1.31
N LEU A 309 -18.28 -11.15 -2.60
CA LEU A 309 -19.21 -12.14 -3.12
C LEU A 309 -18.57 -13.55 -3.12
N GLU A 310 -17.26 -13.64 -3.40
CA GLU A 310 -16.49 -14.89 -3.46
C GLU A 310 -15.81 -15.21 -2.12
N ASN A 311 -16.61 -15.44 -1.07
CA ASN A 311 -16.07 -15.65 0.30
C ASN A 311 -15.20 -16.91 0.41
N ASP A 312 -15.54 -17.99 -0.30
CA ASP A 312 -14.78 -19.24 -0.24
C ASP A 312 -13.36 -19.06 -0.78
N GLN A 313 -13.22 -18.34 -1.90
CA GLN A 313 -11.93 -18.07 -2.50
C GLN A 313 -11.08 -17.11 -1.65
N LEU A 314 -11.69 -16.08 -1.05
CA LEU A 314 -11.02 -15.23 -0.06
C LEU A 314 -10.56 -16.03 1.17
N HIS A 315 -11.35 -17.03 1.59
CA HIS A 315 -11.00 -17.91 2.69
C HIS A 315 -9.83 -18.83 2.34
N SER A 316 -9.76 -19.36 1.11
CA SER A 316 -8.61 -20.13 0.61
C SER A 316 -7.32 -19.32 0.70
N ILE A 317 -7.35 -18.07 0.22
CA ILE A 317 -6.20 -17.15 0.30
C ILE A 317 -5.82 -16.87 1.76
N ASN A 318 -6.79 -16.71 2.66
CA ASN A 318 -6.51 -16.52 4.09
C ASN A 318 -5.84 -17.76 4.71
N VAL A 319 -6.23 -18.97 4.29
CA VAL A 319 -5.57 -20.22 4.69
C VAL A 319 -4.13 -20.26 4.17
N LEU A 320 -3.89 -19.81 2.94
CA LEU A 320 -2.53 -19.66 2.39
C LEU A 320 -1.69 -18.68 3.22
N PHE A 321 -2.26 -17.54 3.65
CA PHE A 321 -1.59 -16.60 4.56
C PHE A 321 -1.23 -17.26 5.89
N ARG A 322 -2.15 -18.01 6.50
CA ARG A 322 -1.92 -18.75 7.74
C ARG A 322 -0.79 -19.75 7.59
N LYS A 323 -0.88 -20.66 6.60
CA LYS A 323 0.13 -21.70 6.34
C LYS A 323 1.51 -21.11 6.11
N THR A 324 1.59 -20.02 5.34
CA THR A 324 2.87 -19.33 5.06
C THR A 324 3.45 -18.70 6.32
N THR A 325 2.61 -18.04 7.13
CA THR A 325 3.02 -17.44 8.40
C THR A 325 3.53 -18.48 9.39
N GLU A 326 2.82 -19.59 9.54
CA GLU A 326 3.22 -20.73 10.38
C GLU A 326 4.58 -21.28 9.95
N ARG A 327 4.83 -21.40 8.64
CA ARG A 327 6.09 -21.89 8.09
C ARG A 327 7.26 -20.94 8.38
N ILE A 328 7.05 -19.64 8.22
CA ILE A 328 8.09 -18.61 8.44
C ILE A 328 8.46 -18.51 9.92
N ILE A 329 7.46 -18.42 10.79
CA ILE A 329 7.64 -18.17 12.23
C ILE A 329 7.90 -19.47 13.00
N LYS A 330 7.57 -20.63 12.41
CA LYS A 330 7.70 -21.96 13.03
C LYS A 330 6.84 -22.09 14.30
N ILE A 331 5.64 -21.53 14.27
CA ILE A 331 4.63 -21.66 15.34
C ILE A 331 3.28 -21.99 14.72
N LYS A 332 2.48 -22.83 15.38
CA LYS A 332 1.13 -23.17 14.94
C LYS A 332 0.12 -22.21 15.56
N PHE A 333 -0.76 -21.65 14.73
CA PHE A 333 -1.88 -20.84 15.21
C PHE A 333 -3.06 -21.76 15.49
N ASP A 334 -3.80 -21.51 16.57
CA ASP A 334 -5.18 -21.95 16.71
C ASP A 334 -6.12 -20.90 16.10
N ASP A 335 -7.41 -21.19 16.01
CA ASP A 335 -8.35 -20.31 15.31
C ASP A 335 -8.53 -18.95 15.99
N GLN A 336 -8.51 -18.90 17.32
CA GLN A 336 -8.52 -17.63 18.05
C GLN A 336 -7.22 -16.86 17.83
N GLY A 337 -6.06 -17.54 17.89
CA GLY A 337 -4.77 -16.93 17.64
C GLY A 337 -4.63 -16.38 16.23
N TRP A 338 -5.14 -17.08 15.21
CA TRP A 338 -5.13 -16.58 13.84
C TRP A 338 -6.06 -15.38 13.65
N LYS A 339 -7.25 -15.39 14.28
CA LYS A 339 -8.16 -14.23 14.31
C LYS A 339 -7.49 -13.01 14.93
N GLN A 340 -6.76 -13.17 16.03
CA GLN A 340 -5.97 -12.08 16.63
C GLN A 340 -4.81 -11.67 15.72
N ALA A 341 -4.02 -12.61 15.19
CA ALA A 341 -2.90 -12.33 14.31
C ALA A 341 -3.32 -11.52 13.07
N SER A 342 -4.54 -11.75 12.60
CA SER A 342 -5.12 -11.04 11.46
C SER A 342 -5.44 -9.58 11.72
N LEU A 343 -5.56 -9.15 12.99
CA LEU A 343 -5.80 -7.75 13.34
C LEU A 343 -4.59 -6.87 13.01
N PRO A 344 -4.79 -5.55 12.79
CA PRO A 344 -3.69 -4.60 12.73
C PRO A 344 -2.83 -4.65 14.02
N VAL A 345 -1.57 -4.24 13.91
CA VAL A 345 -0.65 -4.17 15.05
C VAL A 345 -1.21 -3.29 16.17
N SER A 346 -1.83 -2.15 15.82
CA SER A 346 -2.48 -1.25 16.77
C SER A 346 -3.69 -1.85 17.50
N PHE A 347 -4.18 -3.01 17.08
CA PHE A 347 -5.28 -3.75 17.70
C PHE A 347 -4.81 -5.02 18.44
N GLY A 348 -3.50 -5.20 18.60
CA GLY A 348 -2.95 -6.40 19.26
C GLY A 348 -2.67 -7.58 18.34
N GLY A 349 -2.83 -7.42 17.03
CA GLY A 349 -2.50 -8.45 16.04
C GLY A 349 -1.07 -8.36 15.52
N LEU A 350 -0.80 -9.13 14.46
CA LEU A 350 0.46 -9.15 13.73
C LEU A 350 0.43 -8.27 12.47
N GLY A 351 -0.74 -7.81 12.04
CA GLY A 351 -0.92 -7.03 10.83
C GLY A 351 -1.08 -7.85 9.55
N ILE A 352 -1.21 -9.18 9.63
CA ILE A 352 -1.48 -10.03 8.47
C ILE A 352 -2.98 -10.01 8.16
N ARG A 353 -3.44 -8.94 7.51
CA ARG A 353 -4.87 -8.69 7.34
C ARG A 353 -5.58 -9.83 6.59
N ASN A 354 -6.72 -10.25 7.12
CA ASN A 354 -7.60 -11.24 6.51
C ASN A 354 -8.30 -10.63 5.28
N PRO A 355 -8.15 -11.21 4.07
CA PRO A 355 -8.81 -10.74 2.85
C PRO A 355 -10.35 -10.61 2.98
N THR A 356 -11.00 -11.54 3.70
CA THR A 356 -12.46 -11.52 3.91
C THR A 356 -12.93 -10.29 4.71
N ASP A 357 -12.10 -9.82 5.65
CA ASP A 357 -12.41 -8.65 6.46
C ASP A 357 -12.13 -7.34 5.68
N VAL A 358 -11.13 -7.33 4.79
CA VAL A 358 -10.70 -6.14 4.03
C VAL A 358 -11.50 -5.92 2.75
N SER A 359 -12.01 -6.98 2.13
CA SER A 359 -12.67 -6.93 0.80
C SER A 359 -13.82 -5.91 0.71
N ARG A 360 -14.77 -5.94 1.67
CA ARG A 360 -15.89 -4.97 1.71
C ARG A 360 -15.42 -3.53 1.95
N PRO A 361 -14.62 -3.24 3.02
CA PRO A 361 -14.02 -1.91 3.21
C PRO A 361 -13.29 -1.36 1.98
N ALA A 362 -12.50 -2.19 1.30
CA ALA A 362 -11.73 -1.80 0.13
C ALA A 362 -12.64 -1.40 -1.03
N PHE A 363 -13.61 -2.23 -1.38
CA PHE A 363 -14.54 -1.97 -2.48
C PHE A 363 -15.42 -0.75 -2.23
N LEU A 364 -16.05 -0.65 -1.06
CA LEU A 364 -16.97 0.44 -0.75
C LEU A 364 -16.25 1.78 -0.73
N SER A 365 -15.12 1.89 -0.01
CA SER A 365 -14.39 3.15 0.04
C SER A 365 -13.91 3.61 -1.34
N SER A 366 -13.49 2.67 -2.19
CA SER A 366 -13.11 2.91 -3.58
C SER A 366 -14.28 3.45 -4.41
N LEU A 367 -15.45 2.79 -4.31
CA LEU A 367 -16.67 3.18 -5.02
C LEU A 367 -17.13 4.59 -4.63
N TYR A 368 -17.21 4.88 -3.32
CA TYR A 368 -17.59 6.20 -2.82
C TYR A 368 -16.58 7.29 -3.22
N SER A 369 -15.27 7.01 -3.10
CA SER A 369 -14.23 7.97 -3.49
C SER A 369 -14.23 8.31 -4.99
N SER A 370 -14.74 7.40 -5.82
CA SER A 370 -14.76 7.56 -7.28
C SER A 370 -16.08 8.12 -7.80
N GLN A 371 -17.11 8.26 -6.96
CA GLN A 371 -18.48 8.55 -7.39
C GLN A 371 -18.60 9.79 -8.28
N THR A 372 -18.03 10.91 -7.86
CA THR A 372 -18.11 12.17 -8.61
C THR A 372 -17.47 12.04 -9.99
N LEU A 373 -16.37 11.28 -10.11
CA LEU A 373 -15.69 11.08 -11.38
C LEU A 373 -16.46 10.09 -12.26
N VAL A 374 -17.04 9.03 -11.68
CA VAL A 374 -17.94 8.11 -12.39
C VAL A 374 -19.15 8.83 -12.99
N GLN A 375 -19.79 9.73 -12.23
CA GLN A 375 -20.88 10.56 -12.74
C GLN A 375 -20.46 11.40 -13.95
N LYS A 376 -19.25 11.97 -13.93
CA LYS A 376 -18.72 12.73 -15.06
C LYS A 376 -18.37 11.83 -16.26
N ILE A 377 -17.83 10.63 -16.03
CA ILE A 377 -17.56 9.66 -17.09
C ILE A 377 -18.86 9.32 -17.83
N LEU A 378 -19.94 9.10 -17.09
CA LEU A 378 -21.24 8.67 -17.61
C LEU A 378 -22.22 9.82 -17.87
N HIS A 379 -21.71 11.04 -18.10
CA HIS A 379 -22.54 12.24 -18.26
C HIS A 379 -23.54 12.19 -19.44
N LEU A 380 -23.32 11.31 -20.42
CA LEU A 380 -24.24 11.08 -21.54
C LEU A 380 -25.42 10.17 -21.17
N LEU A 381 -25.40 9.53 -19.99
CA LEU A 381 -26.51 8.74 -19.48
C LEU A 381 -27.39 9.58 -18.55
N PRO A 382 -28.72 9.34 -18.50
CA PRO A 382 -29.61 10.04 -17.57
C PRO A 382 -29.19 9.83 -16.12
N GLU A 383 -29.13 10.88 -15.31
CA GLU A 383 -28.73 10.79 -13.90
C GLU A 383 -29.61 9.81 -13.09
N SER A 384 -30.90 9.73 -13.44
CA SER A 384 -31.86 8.78 -12.85
C SER A 384 -31.52 7.32 -13.09
N SER A 385 -30.74 7.03 -14.13
CA SER A 385 -30.35 5.68 -14.54
C SER A 385 -29.07 5.20 -13.85
N LEU A 386 -28.29 6.09 -13.26
CA LEU A 386 -27.04 5.75 -12.60
C LEU A 386 -27.30 4.85 -11.38
N PRO A 387 -26.49 3.79 -11.16
CA PRO A 387 -26.73 2.86 -10.07
C PRO A 387 -26.66 3.61 -8.74
N LYS A 388 -27.75 3.56 -7.96
CA LYS A 388 -27.73 4.04 -6.59
C LYS A 388 -26.79 3.12 -5.81
N MET A 389 -25.71 3.67 -5.25
CA MET A 389 -24.74 2.96 -4.40
C MET A 389 -25.37 2.23 -3.20
N THR A 390 -26.66 2.48 -2.93
CA THR A 390 -27.44 1.86 -1.87
C THR A 390 -27.35 0.34 -1.90
N ALA A 391 -27.41 -0.33 -3.05
CA ALA A 391 -27.43 -1.80 -3.09
C ALA A 391 -26.19 -2.46 -2.45
N TYR A 392 -24.98 -1.96 -2.74
CA TYR A 392 -23.76 -2.48 -2.11
C TYR A 392 -23.61 -2.01 -0.67
N PHE A 393 -24.13 -0.83 -0.35
CA PHE A 393 -24.11 -0.29 1.01
C PHE A 393 -25.11 -0.99 1.94
N ASP A 394 -26.23 -1.48 1.44
CA ASP A 394 -27.19 -2.27 2.20
C ASP A 394 -26.52 -3.56 2.70
N SER A 395 -25.60 -4.13 1.92
CA SER A 395 -24.78 -5.27 2.35
C SER A 395 -23.84 -4.93 3.53
N TRP A 396 -23.41 -3.67 3.67
CA TRP A 396 -22.67 -3.20 4.84
C TRP A 396 -23.60 -3.08 6.03
N SER A 397 -24.71 -2.37 5.89
CA SER A 397 -25.69 -2.13 6.95
C SER A 397 -26.30 -3.43 7.49
N ALA A 398 -26.40 -4.48 6.67
CA ALA A 398 -26.83 -5.81 7.09
C ALA A 398 -25.82 -6.51 8.02
N LYS A 399 -24.52 -6.17 7.92
CA LYS A 399 -23.44 -6.86 8.64
C LYS A 399 -22.87 -6.04 9.80
N GLU A 400 -22.79 -4.73 9.63
CA GLU A 400 -22.18 -3.79 10.57
C GLU A 400 -23.20 -2.72 10.96
N SER A 401 -23.43 -2.53 12.26
CA SER A 401 -24.39 -1.54 12.76
C SER A 401 -23.84 -0.11 12.79
N LYS A 402 -22.51 0.05 12.68
CA LYS A 402 -21.85 1.35 12.71
C LYS A 402 -21.54 1.84 11.30
N LEU A 403 -21.64 3.15 11.12
CA LEU A 403 -21.25 3.83 9.89
C LEU A 403 -19.81 4.33 9.97
N PRO A 404 -19.05 4.33 8.85
CA PRO A 404 -17.73 4.93 8.78
C PRO A 404 -17.81 6.44 9.03
N SER A 405 -16.75 7.00 9.62
CA SER A 405 -16.61 8.46 9.78
C SER A 405 -16.33 9.18 8.46
N ASP A 406 -15.76 8.47 7.48
CA ASP A 406 -15.52 8.94 6.13
C ASP A 406 -15.74 7.77 5.15
N PHE A 407 -16.73 7.93 4.27
CA PHE A 407 -17.12 6.93 3.27
C PHE A 407 -16.08 6.76 2.15
N CYS A 408 -15.17 7.72 1.96
CA CYS A 408 -14.09 7.61 0.98
C CYS A 408 -12.83 6.92 1.55
N SER A 409 -12.78 6.71 2.88
CA SER A 409 -11.61 6.19 3.58
C SER A 409 -11.75 4.70 3.92
N GLN A 410 -10.95 3.87 3.27
CA GLN A 410 -10.85 2.44 3.57
C GLN A 410 -10.52 2.19 5.06
N LYS A 411 -9.67 3.04 5.64
CA LYS A 411 -9.26 2.96 7.06
C LYS A 411 -10.45 3.17 8.01
N SER A 412 -11.39 4.02 7.65
CA SER A 412 -12.59 4.29 8.46
C SER A 412 -13.52 3.08 8.53
N TYR A 413 -13.74 2.39 7.41
CA TYR A 413 -14.46 1.11 7.39
C TYR A 413 -13.69 0.00 8.12
N ASP A 414 -12.39 -0.16 7.82
CA ASP A 414 -11.57 -1.23 8.39
C ASP A 414 -11.49 -1.13 9.92
N LYS A 415 -11.49 0.09 10.47
CA LYS A 415 -11.53 0.34 11.91
C LYS A 415 -12.77 -0.26 12.56
N ILE A 416 -13.95 -0.15 11.94
CA ILE A 416 -15.21 -0.69 12.47
C ILE A 416 -15.14 -2.22 12.53
N VAL A 417 -14.72 -2.85 11.44
CA VAL A 417 -14.55 -4.31 11.37
C VAL A 417 -13.53 -4.78 12.42
N CYS A 418 -12.39 -4.10 12.53
CA CYS A 418 -11.36 -4.43 13.53
C CYS A 418 -11.86 -4.27 14.97
N GLU A 419 -12.64 -3.22 15.28
CA GLU A 419 -13.25 -3.03 16.59
C GLU A 419 -14.23 -4.15 16.93
N GLY A 420 -15.11 -4.52 15.98
CA GLY A 420 -16.05 -5.63 16.16
C GLY A 420 -15.33 -6.96 16.43
N ARG A 421 -14.27 -7.25 15.67
CA ARG A 421 -13.41 -8.44 15.86
C ARG A 421 -12.70 -8.41 17.21
N PHE A 422 -12.13 -7.28 17.59
CA PHE A 422 -11.45 -7.12 18.88
C PHE A 422 -12.40 -7.37 20.06
N VAL A 423 -13.62 -6.82 20.03
CA VAL A 423 -14.64 -7.03 21.06
C VAL A 423 -15.10 -8.50 21.09
N SER A 424 -15.29 -9.12 19.93
CA SER A 424 -15.64 -10.54 19.83
C SER A 424 -14.55 -11.45 20.44
N LEU A 425 -13.28 -11.16 20.16
CA LEU A 425 -12.14 -11.88 20.75
C LEU A 425 -12.10 -11.69 22.27
N LEU A 426 -12.29 -10.47 22.79
CA LEU A 426 -12.33 -10.24 24.23
C LEU A 426 -13.41 -11.06 24.93
N LYS A 427 -14.59 -11.20 24.33
CA LYS A 427 -15.71 -11.96 24.90
C LYS A 427 -15.48 -13.47 24.90
N THR A 428 -14.79 -13.99 23.88
CA THR A 428 -14.59 -15.44 23.66
C THR A 428 -13.27 -15.96 24.21
N SER A 429 -12.37 -15.07 24.63
CA SER A 429 -11.03 -15.40 25.12
C SER A 429 -11.01 -15.71 26.62
N ASN A 430 -10.16 -16.66 27.02
CA ASN A 430 -9.82 -16.88 28.43
C ASN A 430 -8.94 -15.74 28.99
N GLN A 431 -8.66 -15.76 30.30
CA GLN A 431 -7.89 -14.72 30.98
C GLN A 431 -6.50 -14.49 30.34
N HIS A 432 -5.79 -15.56 30.00
CA HIS A 432 -4.47 -15.48 29.36
C HIS A 432 -4.54 -14.76 28.00
N ARG A 433 -5.44 -15.19 27.11
CA ARG A 433 -5.63 -14.59 25.78
C ARG A 433 -6.10 -13.14 25.85
N ARG A 434 -6.99 -12.82 26.80
CA ARG A 434 -7.42 -11.44 27.07
C ARG A 434 -6.24 -10.56 27.46
N ALA A 435 -5.38 -11.04 28.36
CA ALA A 435 -4.18 -10.30 28.76
C ALA A 435 -3.22 -10.09 27.58
N CYS A 436 -2.99 -11.09 26.74
CA CYS A 436 -2.17 -10.95 25.53
C CYS A 436 -2.76 -9.94 24.54
N LEU A 437 -4.08 -10.01 24.28
CA LEU A 437 -4.78 -9.11 23.37
C LEU A 437 -4.75 -7.65 23.84
N LEU A 438 -5.01 -7.42 25.13
CA LEU A 438 -4.95 -6.08 25.74
C LEU A 438 -3.51 -5.55 25.76
N ALA A 439 -2.54 -6.38 26.16
CA ALA A 439 -1.13 -6.00 26.15
C ALA A 439 -0.66 -5.63 24.74
N GLY A 440 -1.02 -6.42 23.73
CA GLY A 440 -0.64 -6.15 22.33
C GLY A 440 -1.27 -4.89 21.73
N ARG A 441 -2.34 -4.37 22.32
CA ARG A 441 -2.98 -3.10 21.94
C ARG A 441 -2.34 -1.89 22.64
N SER A 442 -1.49 -2.11 23.64
CA SER A 442 -0.80 -1.02 24.34
C SER A 442 0.12 -0.27 23.37
N THR A 443 0.20 1.04 23.56
CA THR A 443 1.12 1.92 22.82
C THR A 443 2.55 1.36 22.89
N GLY A 444 3.26 1.37 21.76
CA GLY A 444 4.64 0.87 21.67
C GLY A 444 4.80 -0.66 21.60
N SER A 445 3.82 -1.45 22.04
CA SER A 445 3.96 -2.92 22.17
C SER A 445 4.22 -3.68 20.86
N GLY A 446 3.91 -3.06 19.72
CA GLY A 446 4.04 -3.63 18.39
C GLY A 446 5.10 -2.97 17.51
N GLU A 447 5.87 -2.00 18.02
CA GLU A 447 6.85 -1.25 17.21
C GLU A 447 7.92 -2.16 16.60
N TRP A 448 8.31 -3.22 17.31
CA TRP A 448 9.24 -4.23 16.80
C TRP A 448 8.72 -4.99 15.56
N LEU A 449 7.40 -5.06 15.35
CA LEU A 449 6.80 -5.64 14.14
C LEU A 449 6.80 -4.65 12.96
N GLU A 450 7.01 -3.36 13.21
CA GLU A 450 7.08 -2.30 12.19
C GLU A 450 8.52 -1.90 11.86
N ALA A 451 9.48 -2.28 12.71
CA ALA A 451 10.90 -2.03 12.48
C ALA A 451 11.42 -2.82 11.26
N PHE A 452 12.27 -2.18 10.45
CA PHE A 452 12.96 -2.87 9.37
C PHE A 452 13.93 -3.91 9.93
N PRO A 453 13.94 -5.16 9.41
CA PRO A 453 14.85 -6.21 9.85
C PRO A 453 16.26 -5.97 9.29
N ILE A 454 17.09 -5.20 9.98
CA ILE A 454 18.42 -4.79 9.52
C ILE A 454 19.46 -5.20 10.57
N GLY A 455 20.35 -6.13 10.21
CA GLY A 455 21.37 -6.65 11.11
C GLY A 455 22.33 -5.59 11.64
N SER A 456 22.78 -4.67 10.77
CA SER A 456 23.69 -3.58 11.15
C SER A 456 23.07 -2.57 12.13
N LEU A 457 21.74 -2.49 12.19
CA LEU A 457 21.02 -1.63 13.13
C LEU A 457 20.59 -2.38 14.40
N GLY A 458 20.88 -3.68 14.51
CA GLY A 458 20.46 -4.52 15.64
C GLY A 458 18.95 -4.78 15.71
N THR A 459 18.20 -4.49 14.64
CA THR A 459 16.75 -4.69 14.56
C THR A 459 16.36 -6.03 13.95
N LEU A 460 17.34 -6.80 13.45
CA LEU A 460 17.13 -8.16 12.95
C LEU A 460 17.02 -9.15 14.12
N LEU A 461 15.81 -9.62 14.41
CA LEU A 461 15.57 -10.70 15.35
C LEU A 461 15.97 -12.05 14.75
N ASP A 462 16.60 -12.89 15.57
CA ASP A 462 16.80 -14.30 15.22
C ASP A 462 15.46 -15.06 15.19
N PRO A 463 15.41 -16.24 14.54
CA PRO A 463 14.17 -16.99 14.39
C PRO A 463 13.46 -17.34 15.70
N ASP A 464 14.20 -17.65 16.78
CA ASP A 464 13.60 -18.02 18.05
C ASP A 464 13.07 -16.81 18.82
N THR A 465 13.79 -15.69 18.80
CA THR A 465 13.29 -14.43 19.38
C THR A 465 12.00 -13.99 18.68
N LEU A 466 11.94 -14.06 17.35
CA LEU A 466 10.72 -13.77 16.59
C LEU A 466 9.59 -14.74 16.97
N ARG A 467 9.86 -16.06 16.97
CA ARG A 467 8.89 -17.11 17.29
C ARG A 467 8.29 -16.93 18.68
N VAL A 468 9.14 -16.73 19.69
CA VAL A 468 8.71 -16.51 21.08
C VAL A 468 7.97 -15.18 21.22
N GLY A 469 8.45 -14.10 20.58
CA GLY A 469 7.79 -12.79 20.60
C GLY A 469 6.37 -12.84 20.02
N VAL A 470 6.20 -13.51 18.88
CA VAL A 470 4.87 -13.77 18.27
C VAL A 470 4.01 -14.63 19.18
N GLY A 471 4.59 -15.71 19.74
CA GLY A 471 3.88 -16.60 20.64
C GLY A 471 3.34 -15.89 21.88
N LEU A 472 4.16 -15.06 22.53
CA LEU A 472 3.76 -14.27 23.71
C LEU A 472 2.71 -13.20 23.35
N ARG A 473 2.88 -12.51 22.22
CA ARG A 473 1.94 -11.46 21.78
C ARG A 473 0.54 -12.01 21.52
N ILE A 474 0.46 -13.20 20.92
CA ILE A 474 -0.82 -13.81 20.54
C ILE A 474 -1.36 -14.73 21.64
N GLY A 475 -0.49 -15.27 22.52
CA GLY A 475 -0.85 -16.25 23.55
C GLY A 475 -0.82 -17.69 23.04
N LEU A 476 0.11 -18.02 22.14
CA LEU A 476 0.28 -19.35 21.55
C LEU A 476 1.23 -20.22 22.40
N LYS A 477 1.20 -21.53 22.13
CA LYS A 477 2.15 -22.48 22.71
C LYS A 477 3.55 -22.23 22.12
N VAL A 478 4.55 -22.03 22.98
CA VAL A 478 5.93 -21.70 22.57
C VAL A 478 6.94 -22.80 22.90
N CYS A 479 6.62 -23.69 23.84
CA CYS A 479 7.49 -24.79 24.24
C CYS A 479 6.67 -25.97 24.74
N GLU A 480 7.30 -27.14 24.84
CA GLU A 480 6.73 -28.26 25.58
C GLU A 480 6.88 -28.02 27.10
N PRO A 481 5.96 -28.55 27.93
CA PRO A 481 6.08 -28.46 29.38
C PRO A 481 7.39 -29.09 29.88
N HIS A 482 8.14 -28.36 30.71
CA HIS A 482 9.43 -28.83 31.25
C HIS A 482 9.71 -28.22 32.63
N LYS A 483 10.81 -28.63 33.27
CA LYS A 483 11.21 -28.09 34.58
C LYS A 483 12.15 -26.90 34.41
N CYS A 484 11.84 -25.81 35.11
CA CYS A 484 12.74 -24.68 35.28
C CYS A 484 13.92 -25.06 36.17
N ARG A 485 15.04 -24.35 36.07
CA ARG A 485 16.20 -24.48 36.96
C ARG A 485 15.85 -24.31 38.44
N CYS A 486 14.83 -23.50 38.76
CA CYS A 486 14.33 -23.33 40.13
C CYS A 486 13.43 -24.49 40.63
N GLY A 487 13.22 -25.53 39.82
CA GLY A 487 12.37 -26.68 40.15
C GLY A 487 10.87 -26.52 39.81
N ALA A 488 10.42 -25.30 39.50
CA ALA A 488 9.04 -25.04 39.09
C ALA A 488 8.72 -25.65 37.71
N SER A 489 7.48 -26.11 37.52
CA SER A 489 7.00 -26.57 36.22
C SER A 489 6.70 -25.37 35.31
N ILE A 490 7.19 -25.44 34.07
CA ILE A 490 6.91 -24.50 32.98
C ILE A 490 5.81 -25.13 32.12
N ASP A 491 4.77 -24.36 31.82
CA ASP A 491 3.68 -24.80 30.95
C ASP A 491 4.01 -24.59 29.47
N GLN A 492 3.08 -24.98 28.60
CA GLN A 492 3.23 -24.85 27.15
C GLN A 492 3.37 -23.40 26.65
N PHE A 493 3.01 -22.41 27.48
CA PHE A 493 3.09 -20.99 27.15
C PHE A 493 4.42 -20.36 27.54
N GLY A 494 5.29 -21.10 28.25
CA GLY A 494 6.66 -20.68 28.53
C GLY A 494 6.76 -19.41 29.37
N LEU A 495 5.74 -19.10 30.20
CA LEU A 495 5.64 -17.80 30.88
C LEU A 495 6.53 -17.71 32.13
N HIS A 496 6.69 -18.80 32.87
CA HIS A 496 7.42 -18.80 34.14
C HIS A 496 8.85 -18.22 34.06
N PRO A 497 9.67 -18.54 33.04
CA PRO A 497 11.00 -17.94 32.86
C PRO A 497 11.01 -16.41 32.76
N LEU A 498 9.89 -15.76 32.42
CA LEU A 498 9.78 -14.30 32.36
C LEU A 498 9.79 -13.65 33.75
N SER A 499 9.41 -14.39 34.80
CA SER A 499 9.33 -13.91 36.18
C SER A 499 10.34 -14.57 37.14
N CYS A 500 10.88 -15.72 36.78
CA CYS A 500 11.78 -16.50 37.64
C CYS A 500 13.09 -15.75 37.94
N ARG A 501 13.58 -15.84 39.19
CA ARG A 501 14.86 -15.25 39.63
C ARG A 501 16.07 -16.05 39.12
N GLU A 502 15.92 -17.36 39.01
CA GLU A 502 16.93 -18.29 38.48
C GLU A 502 16.94 -18.35 36.93
N SER A 503 16.10 -17.55 36.27
CA SER A 503 16.05 -17.47 34.81
C SER A 503 17.20 -16.62 34.28
N ALA A 504 18.01 -17.21 33.41
CA ALA A 504 19.13 -16.53 32.76
C ALA A 504 18.69 -15.28 31.97
N GLY A 505 17.45 -15.25 31.47
CA GLY A 505 16.94 -14.16 30.61
C GLY A 505 16.34 -12.96 31.34
N ARG A 506 16.28 -12.94 32.68
CA ARG A 506 15.66 -11.82 33.41
C ARG A 506 16.56 -10.59 33.47
N PHE A 507 17.79 -10.74 33.93
CA PHE A 507 18.75 -9.63 34.03
C PHE A 507 19.14 -9.05 32.66
N PRO A 508 19.43 -9.85 31.62
CA PRO A 508 19.78 -9.33 30.29
C PRO A 508 18.71 -8.43 29.66
N ARG A 509 17.41 -8.65 29.92
CA ARG A 509 16.34 -7.81 29.38
C ARG A 509 16.36 -6.39 29.94
N HIS A 510 16.55 -6.27 31.25
CA HIS A 510 16.65 -4.98 31.93
C HIS A 510 17.94 -4.26 31.54
N SER A 511 19.07 -4.98 31.50
CA SER A 511 20.35 -4.42 31.04
C SER A 511 20.30 -3.96 29.59
N ALA A 512 19.68 -4.74 28.68
CA ALA A 512 19.56 -4.37 27.27
C ALA A 512 18.72 -3.10 27.08
N LEU A 513 17.64 -2.95 27.84
CA LEU A 513 16.79 -1.76 27.75
C LEU A 513 17.51 -0.51 28.30
N ASN A 514 18.25 -0.64 29.40
CA ASN A 514 19.10 0.44 29.90
C ASN A 514 20.23 0.80 28.94
N ASP A 515 20.83 -0.18 28.26
CA ASP A 515 21.84 0.05 27.24
C ASP A 515 21.28 0.81 26.03
N VAL A 516 20.04 0.53 25.61
CA VAL A 516 19.36 1.29 24.54
C VAL A 516 19.17 2.76 24.93
N ILE A 517 18.69 3.03 26.15
CA ILE A 517 18.53 4.41 26.64
C ILE A 517 19.87 5.13 26.68
N ARG A 518 20.92 4.47 27.22
CA ARG A 518 22.28 5.01 27.27
C ARG A 518 22.81 5.32 25.88
N ARG A 519 22.76 4.38 24.93
CA ARG A 519 23.23 4.59 23.55
C ARG A 519 22.48 5.71 22.85
N ALA A 520 21.18 5.86 23.11
CA ALA A 520 20.37 6.94 22.56
C ALA A 520 20.78 8.31 23.12
N LEU A 521 21.11 8.40 24.42
CA LEU A 521 21.60 9.63 25.05
C LEU A 521 23.03 9.97 24.60
N ASP A 522 23.91 8.96 24.52
CA ASP A 522 25.28 9.12 24.06
C ASP A 522 25.32 9.63 22.60
N SER A 523 24.44 9.14 21.73
CA SER A 523 24.40 9.53 20.31
C SER A 523 23.93 10.97 20.08
N ILE A 524 23.17 11.54 21.02
CA ILE A 524 22.75 12.96 20.99
C ILE A 524 23.69 13.87 21.81
N GLY A 525 24.86 13.37 22.23
CA GLY A 525 25.87 14.15 22.93
C GLY A 525 25.66 14.29 24.44
N PHE A 526 24.85 13.43 25.06
CA PHE A 526 24.70 13.34 26.51
C PHE A 526 25.31 12.02 27.05
N PRO A 527 26.65 11.98 27.27
CA PRO A 527 27.31 10.87 27.94
C PRO A 527 26.57 10.43 29.19
N SER A 528 26.28 9.13 29.30
CA SER A 528 25.47 8.59 30.38
C SER A 528 26.13 7.39 31.08
N VAL A 529 25.92 7.28 32.38
CA VAL A 529 26.47 6.21 33.24
C VAL A 529 25.32 5.35 33.76
N LEU A 530 25.49 4.03 33.69
CA LEU A 530 24.58 3.07 34.32
C LEU A 530 24.98 2.85 35.78
N GLU A 531 23.99 2.62 36.64
CA GLU A 531 24.17 2.40 38.09
C GLU A 531 25.11 3.43 38.77
N PRO A 532 24.81 4.74 38.66
CA PRO A 532 25.74 5.81 39.05
C PRO A 532 26.16 5.69 40.53
N PRO A 533 27.48 5.72 40.82
CA PRO A 533 27.97 5.60 42.20
C PRO A 533 27.61 6.84 43.02
N GLY A 534 27.25 6.63 44.29
CA GLY A 534 26.95 7.72 45.25
C GLY A 534 25.52 8.27 45.21
N LEU A 535 24.66 7.79 44.31
CA LEU A 535 23.22 8.09 44.29
C LEU A 535 22.43 6.92 44.90
N ASP A 536 22.01 7.07 46.16
CA ASP A 536 21.15 6.11 46.87
C ASP A 536 19.76 6.71 47.07
N ARG A 537 18.72 5.93 46.78
CA ARG A 537 17.31 6.30 46.93
C ARG A 537 16.79 6.19 48.35
N GLY A 538 17.65 5.85 49.30
CA GLY A 538 17.29 5.63 50.71
C GLY A 538 16.75 4.23 51.00
N ASP A 539 16.61 3.39 49.97
CA ASP A 539 16.25 1.96 50.09
C ASP A 539 17.43 1.03 49.78
N GLY A 540 18.65 1.59 49.64
CA GLY A 540 19.86 0.86 49.28
C GLY A 540 19.98 0.53 47.79
N LYS A 541 19.11 1.08 46.94
CA LYS A 541 19.15 0.89 45.49
C LYS A 541 19.49 2.17 44.74
N ARG A 542 20.21 1.98 43.64
CA ARG A 542 20.65 3.06 42.75
C ARG A 542 19.66 3.22 41.60
N PRO A 543 19.61 4.41 40.96
CA PRO A 543 18.99 4.54 39.66
C PRO A 543 19.65 3.65 38.61
N ASP A 544 18.88 3.23 37.61
CA ASP A 544 19.42 2.44 36.51
C ASP A 544 20.45 3.22 35.68
N GLY A 545 20.25 4.54 35.52
CA GLY A 545 21.25 5.38 34.88
C GLY A 545 21.03 6.89 35.04
N MET A 546 22.06 7.65 34.67
CA MET A 546 22.10 9.11 34.78
C MET A 546 22.99 9.74 33.69
N THR A 547 22.60 10.91 33.17
CA THR A 547 23.48 11.72 32.31
C THR A 547 24.59 12.38 33.13
N ILE A 548 25.82 12.37 32.61
CA ILE A 548 26.97 13.00 33.26
C ILE A 548 26.82 14.53 33.25
N PHE A 549 26.36 15.08 32.14
CA PHE A 549 26.11 16.50 31.98
C PHE A 549 24.63 16.85 32.24
N PRO A 550 24.35 18.11 32.62
CA PRO A 550 23.00 18.63 32.65
C PRO A 550 22.24 18.38 31.36
N PHE A 551 21.10 17.72 31.47
CA PHE A 551 20.21 17.48 30.34
C PHE A 551 19.30 18.69 30.07
N LEU A 552 18.71 19.25 31.12
CA LEU A 552 17.83 20.42 31.03
C LEU A 552 17.88 21.24 32.33
N GLU A 553 17.83 22.58 32.22
CA GLU A 553 17.85 23.50 33.38
C GLU A 553 19.01 23.27 34.36
N GLY A 554 20.19 22.88 33.86
CA GLY A 554 21.35 22.62 34.72
C GLY A 554 21.28 21.30 35.51
N LYS A 555 20.26 20.46 35.27
CA LYS A 555 20.03 19.20 35.99
C LYS A 555 20.30 17.99 35.11
N PRO A 556 21.00 16.96 35.61
CA PRO A 556 21.16 15.71 34.90
C PRO A 556 19.82 14.95 34.86
N LEU A 557 19.63 14.20 33.78
CA LEU A 557 18.51 13.27 33.62
C LEU A 557 18.85 11.98 34.34
N VAL A 558 17.93 11.50 35.18
CA VAL A 558 18.03 10.19 35.85
C VAL A 558 16.85 9.35 35.40
N TRP A 559 17.09 8.08 35.10
CA TRP A 559 16.03 7.17 34.69
C TRP A 559 16.06 5.86 35.43
N ASP A 560 14.93 5.17 35.29
CA ASP A 560 14.68 3.84 35.78
C ASP A 560 13.86 3.09 34.77
N SER A 561 14.10 1.79 34.71
CA SER A 561 13.39 0.90 33.84
C SER A 561 12.89 -0.33 34.56
N THR A 562 11.70 -0.77 34.15
CA THR A 562 11.05 -1.93 34.73
C THR A 562 10.59 -2.90 33.66
N CYS A 563 10.99 -4.17 33.79
CA CYS A 563 10.43 -5.26 33.01
C CYS A 563 9.50 -6.08 33.91
N SER A 564 8.20 -5.83 33.80
CA SER A 564 7.16 -6.57 34.51
C SER A 564 6.55 -7.64 33.62
N ASP A 565 6.36 -8.84 34.16
CA ASP A 565 5.61 -9.90 33.49
C ASP A 565 4.10 -9.74 33.75
N SER A 566 3.40 -9.24 32.74
CA SER A 566 1.93 -9.10 32.74
C SER A 566 1.20 -10.44 32.80
N LEU A 567 1.85 -11.53 32.42
CA LEU A 567 1.27 -12.87 32.37
C LEU A 567 1.65 -13.72 33.60
N SER A 568 2.33 -13.13 34.58
CA SER A 568 2.61 -13.78 35.86
C SER A 568 1.32 -14.08 36.63
N LYS A 569 1.36 -15.12 37.48
CA LYS A 569 0.20 -15.56 38.28
C LYS A 569 -0.42 -14.43 39.12
N THR A 570 0.41 -13.51 39.61
CA THR A 570 -0.04 -12.37 40.44
C THR A 570 -0.67 -11.24 39.63
N ASN A 571 -0.32 -11.08 38.35
CA ASN A 571 -0.77 -9.96 37.52
C ASN A 571 -1.86 -10.36 36.51
N MET A 572 -2.08 -11.66 36.28
CA MET A 572 -2.91 -12.16 35.18
C MET A 572 -4.35 -11.67 35.23
N LEU A 573 -5.01 -11.71 36.40
CA LEU A 573 -6.40 -11.27 36.56
C LEU A 573 -6.57 -9.81 36.15
N GLU A 574 -5.64 -8.96 36.59
CA GLU A 574 -5.75 -7.51 36.40
C GLU A 574 -5.26 -7.09 35.02
N SER A 575 -4.28 -7.82 34.46
CA SER A 575 -3.83 -7.67 33.06
C SER A 575 -4.89 -8.13 32.06
N ALA A 576 -5.77 -9.07 32.44
CA ALA A 576 -6.91 -9.51 31.64
C ALA A 576 -8.09 -8.51 31.66
N CYS A 577 -8.07 -7.54 32.58
CA CYS A 577 -9.03 -6.45 32.67
C CYS A 577 -8.50 -5.18 31.99
N ASN A 578 -7.28 -4.76 32.33
CA ASN A 578 -6.68 -3.51 31.87
C ASN A 578 -5.24 -3.74 31.39
N ALA A 579 -4.93 -3.22 30.20
CA ALA A 579 -3.59 -3.23 29.65
C ALA A 579 -2.64 -2.38 30.52
N GLY A 580 -1.34 -2.71 30.54
CA GLY A 580 -0.32 -1.90 31.23
C GLY A 580 -0.28 -2.00 32.76
N THR A 581 -1.29 -2.59 33.40
CA THR A 581 -1.43 -2.64 34.87
C THR A 581 -0.21 -3.17 35.64
N ALA A 582 0.47 -4.19 35.10
CA ALA A 582 1.68 -4.76 35.69
C ALA A 582 2.88 -3.79 35.65
N ALA A 583 2.98 -2.99 34.59
CA ALA A 583 4.00 -1.94 34.46
C ALA A 583 3.67 -0.76 35.37
N ASP A 584 2.42 -0.29 35.36
CA ASP A 584 1.97 0.87 36.15
C ASP A 584 2.17 0.67 37.65
N ARG A 585 1.85 -0.51 38.18
CA ARG A 585 2.12 -0.82 39.60
C ARG A 585 3.58 -0.75 39.95
N ARG A 586 4.43 -1.33 39.10
CA ARG A 586 5.88 -1.35 39.33
C ARG A 586 6.46 0.05 39.20
N GLY A 587 6.00 0.82 38.22
CA GLY A 587 6.33 2.23 38.06
C GLY A 587 5.94 3.06 39.29
N ASN A 588 4.72 2.89 39.83
CA ASN A 588 4.27 3.60 41.02
C ASN A 588 5.08 3.24 42.28
N MET A 589 5.47 1.97 42.44
CA MET A 589 6.36 1.53 43.52
C MET A 589 7.77 2.14 43.41
N MET A 590 8.29 2.35 42.19
CA MET A 590 9.63 2.94 41.97
C MET A 590 9.64 4.48 41.91
N GLY A 591 8.55 5.11 41.49
CA GLY A 591 8.42 6.57 41.45
C GLY A 591 8.39 7.19 42.85
N SER A 592 7.86 6.47 43.85
CA SER A 592 7.80 6.92 45.25
C SER A 592 9.19 7.24 45.84
N PRO A 593 10.24 6.42 45.65
CA PRO A 593 11.60 6.73 46.12
C PRO A 593 12.36 7.81 45.32
N ILE A 594 12.09 8.03 44.02
CA ILE A 594 12.82 9.04 43.21
C ILE A 594 12.44 10.48 43.60
N VAL A 595 11.24 10.69 44.17
CA VAL A 595 10.77 11.98 44.68
C VAL A 595 11.65 12.52 45.83
N SER A 596 12.43 11.68 46.50
CA SER A 596 13.37 12.09 47.56
C SER A 596 14.48 13.04 47.09
N PHE A 597 14.73 13.15 45.78
CA PHE A 597 15.74 14.05 45.19
C PHE A 597 15.17 15.38 44.65
N SER A 598 13.91 15.72 44.96
CA SER A 598 13.24 16.90 44.38
C SER A 598 14.01 18.18 44.71
N GLY A 599 14.63 18.77 43.69
CA GLY A 599 15.47 19.97 43.78
C GLY A 599 16.72 19.92 42.89
N ARG A 600 17.36 18.75 42.75
CA ARG A 600 18.67 18.61 42.05
C ARG A 600 18.66 17.79 40.76
N LEU A 601 17.62 17.00 40.50
CA LEU A 601 17.55 16.03 39.38
C LEU A 601 16.25 16.17 38.59
N LEU A 602 16.25 15.78 37.31
CA LEU A 602 15.04 15.66 36.50
C LEU A 602 14.56 14.21 36.46
N SER A 603 13.36 13.98 36.98
CA SER A 603 12.65 12.69 36.92
C SER A 603 11.20 12.91 36.51
N LYS A 604 10.81 12.46 35.32
CA LYS A 604 9.42 12.43 34.85
C LYS A 604 9.11 11.09 34.18
N PRO A 605 7.86 10.60 34.23
CA PRO A 605 7.43 9.45 33.43
C PRO A 605 7.71 9.73 31.94
N TRP A 606 8.26 8.74 31.23
CA TRP A 606 8.75 8.91 29.86
C TRP A 606 7.65 9.39 28.89
N ASP A 607 6.38 9.01 29.14
CA ASP A 607 5.19 9.46 28.41
C ASP A 607 4.96 10.98 28.41
N ARG A 608 5.59 11.72 29.33
CA ARG A 608 5.47 13.19 29.44
C ARG A 608 6.66 13.97 28.89
N LEU A 609 7.78 13.31 28.56
CA LEU A 609 8.95 13.98 27.97
C LEU A 609 8.79 14.15 26.45
N GLY A 610 8.01 13.31 25.78
CA GLY A 610 7.78 13.38 24.32
C GLY A 610 6.66 14.33 23.85
N ARG A 611 5.96 15.07 24.74
CA ARG A 611 4.84 15.96 24.35
C ARG A 611 4.99 17.42 24.77
N SER A 612 6.05 17.78 25.49
CA SER A 612 6.32 19.18 25.83
C SER A 612 7.62 19.67 25.15
N ARG A 613 7.45 20.45 24.07
CA ARG A 613 8.45 21.19 23.28
C ARG A 613 9.19 20.42 22.17
N CYS A 614 8.48 20.19 21.06
CA CYS A 614 9.04 20.29 19.70
C CYS A 614 8.14 21.20 18.82
N ALA A 615 7.59 22.26 19.41
CA ALA A 615 6.77 23.25 18.73
C ALA A 615 7.18 24.66 19.18
N SER A 616 8.44 25.04 18.94
CA SER A 616 8.94 26.41 18.80
C SER A 616 10.46 26.40 18.82
N SER A 617 11.06 27.10 17.86
CA SER A 617 12.50 27.17 17.52
C SER A 617 13.06 25.92 16.83
N GLY A 618 13.76 26.15 15.72
CA GLY A 618 14.00 25.17 14.66
C GLY A 618 15.43 24.65 14.58
N VAL A 619 15.60 23.79 13.58
CA VAL A 619 16.85 23.24 13.05
C VAL A 619 17.55 22.22 13.95
N LEU A 620 17.27 20.93 13.71
CA LEU A 620 18.27 19.98 13.22
C LEU A 620 17.58 18.68 12.77
N ASP A 621 17.47 18.58 11.45
CA ASP A 621 17.14 17.39 10.69
C ASP A 621 18.40 16.49 10.68
N VAL A 622 18.32 15.30 11.27
CA VAL A 622 19.31 14.24 11.05
C VAL A 622 18.60 13.06 10.44
N SER A 623 18.28 13.23 9.16
CA SER A 623 18.00 12.17 8.24
C SER A 623 19.30 11.69 7.57
N ARG A 624 19.75 10.48 7.95
CA ARG A 624 20.54 9.51 7.16
C ARG A 624 22.02 9.84 6.87
N PRO A 625 22.88 8.84 6.53
CA PRO A 625 22.61 7.46 6.06
C PRO A 625 22.13 6.45 7.11
#